data_AF-A0A2M6XCY5-F1
#
_entry.id   AF-A0A2M6XCY5-F1
#
_cell.length_a   1.000
_cell.length_b   1.000
_cell.length_c   1.000
_cell.angle_alpha   90.00
_cell.angle_beta   90.00
_cell.angle_gamma   90.00
#
_symmetry.space_group_name_H-M   'P 1'
#
loop_
_entity.id
_entity.type
_entity.pdbx_description
1 polymer ?
#
loop_
_entity_poly.entity_id
_entity_poly.type
_entity_poly.pdbx_seq_one_letter_code
_entity_poly.pdbx_strand_id
1 'polypeptide(L)'
;MDPQPTQPPVNLVQPENTPVSPVPVSSKKPKIFLLLVILFLVIFIIIGYFGFKSLKTDISCGGFMGTICPRGYFCLKTTKTADAIGWCMRNLLEKNPVSLKNLEPVPLATPTSEPIPNIVYRNEKYQFEFNYPANFLTTEDRGQSFLGVKPVIELENTVAIISVSVKPNIKKTECENLYNDHSLIDNIFGGELFRTYSNSSTINGVNYKNMIFRHLKNTTCYEIATSVIQADTEKAHDFYTQFEYIRASFKFTYPEENPANWSLYSNNNGRYSIRYPSGYKLNENKIASVDGVFVDTPGVVQIISPAINKVNFTLAITYQNADSRKLEDIVPQIDSCISKSKGYSSKIGRVEGLTYRDTPCGLWNTTEIFSLKDDLVYIITIETAGTYKDVESAVNKLLVTMEFNSKAEVTSTPTPSNPEGKFCGGFAGVACPAGYNCQLDGNYPDASGKCVKN
;
A
#
# COMPACT_ATOMS: atom_id res chain seq x y z
N MET A 1 42.53 -47.22 -13.52
CA MET A 1 43.42 -46.30 -12.76
C MET A 1 42.50 -45.32 -12.08
N ASP A 2 42.05 -45.67 -10.87
CA ASP A 2 41.17 -44.83 -10.06
C ASP A 2 42.02 -43.98 -9.09
N PRO A 3 41.67 -42.72 -8.82
CA PRO A 3 42.35 -41.92 -7.80
C PRO A 3 41.67 -42.06 -6.44
N GLN A 4 42.49 -42.27 -5.40
CA GLN A 4 42.11 -42.30 -3.99
C GLN A 4 41.68 -40.92 -3.45
N PRO A 5 40.83 -40.88 -2.41
CA PRO A 5 40.47 -39.65 -1.70
C PRO A 5 41.39 -39.36 -0.50
N THR A 6 41.76 -38.10 -0.35
CA THR A 6 42.55 -37.52 0.75
C THR A 6 41.69 -37.20 1.98
N GLN A 7 42.19 -37.54 3.18
CA GLN A 7 41.61 -37.22 4.49
C GLN A 7 42.01 -35.81 5.01
N PRO A 8 41.19 -35.16 5.86
CA PRO A 8 41.53 -33.89 6.52
C PRO A 8 42.20 -34.06 7.90
N PRO A 9 42.89 -33.03 8.43
CA PRO A 9 43.73 -33.15 9.62
C PRO A 9 42.98 -32.93 10.94
N VAL A 10 43.51 -33.60 11.97
CA VAL A 10 43.12 -33.58 13.39
C VAL A 10 43.65 -32.31 14.08
N ASN A 11 42.79 -31.62 14.84
CA ASN A 11 43.18 -30.46 15.67
C ASN A 11 43.45 -30.88 17.12
N LEU A 12 44.57 -30.36 17.65
CA LEU A 12 45.11 -30.58 18.98
C LEU A 12 44.36 -29.78 20.07
N VAL A 13 44.19 -30.44 21.21
CA VAL A 13 43.63 -29.95 22.48
C VAL A 13 44.63 -29.05 23.21
N GLN A 14 44.16 -27.93 23.79
CA GLN A 14 44.91 -27.07 24.72
C GLN A 14 44.51 -27.32 26.19
N PRO A 15 45.42 -27.12 27.16
CA PRO A 15 45.17 -27.42 28.57
C PRO A 15 44.62 -26.24 29.38
N GLU A 16 43.87 -26.64 30.41
CA GLU A 16 43.14 -25.87 31.42
C GLU A 16 44.09 -25.25 32.47
N ASN A 17 43.93 -23.96 32.78
CA ASN A 17 44.66 -23.27 33.85
C ASN A 17 43.70 -22.79 34.95
N THR A 18 43.93 -23.30 36.16
CA THR A 18 43.21 -22.98 37.40
C THR A 18 43.67 -21.64 38.01
N PRO A 19 42.77 -20.80 38.57
CA PRO A 19 43.18 -19.54 39.19
C PRO A 19 43.44 -19.68 40.71
N VAL A 20 44.56 -19.08 41.14
CA VAL A 20 44.99 -18.93 42.54
C VAL A 20 44.33 -17.70 43.19
N SER A 21 43.83 -17.88 44.41
CA SER A 21 43.12 -16.88 45.22
C SER A 21 44.09 -15.89 45.92
N PRO A 22 43.87 -14.57 45.89
CA PRO A 22 44.73 -13.61 46.59
C PRO A 22 44.22 -13.24 48.00
N VAL A 23 45.20 -13.11 48.91
CA VAL A 23 45.07 -12.70 50.32
C VAL A 23 44.75 -11.20 50.45
N PRO A 24 43.88 -10.77 51.39
CA PRO A 24 43.51 -9.36 51.53
C PRO A 24 44.52 -8.56 52.37
N VAL A 25 45.00 -7.45 51.82
CA VAL A 25 45.81 -6.45 52.53
C VAL A 25 44.91 -5.31 53.01
N SER A 26 44.90 -5.09 54.33
CA SER A 26 44.17 -4.03 55.02
C SER A 26 44.87 -2.68 54.83
N SER A 27 44.23 -1.76 54.10
CA SER A 27 44.72 -0.40 53.85
C SER A 27 43.87 0.64 54.57
N LYS A 28 44.41 1.20 55.66
CA LYS A 28 43.88 2.40 56.33
C LYS A 28 44.26 3.64 55.50
N LYS A 29 43.26 4.30 54.89
CA LYS A 29 43.03 5.77 54.89
C LYS A 29 41.95 6.17 53.87
N PRO A 30 40.75 6.63 54.31
CA PRO A 30 39.77 7.19 53.38
C PRO A 30 39.24 8.57 53.82
N LYS A 31 40.09 9.48 54.32
CA LYS A 31 39.63 10.86 54.65
C LYS A 31 39.81 11.85 53.50
N ILE A 32 40.84 11.69 52.67
CA ILE A 32 41.08 12.57 51.51
C ILE A 32 40.16 12.23 50.34
N PHE A 33 39.88 10.94 50.11
CA PHE A 33 39.01 10.50 49.02
C PHE A 33 37.57 10.99 49.19
N LEU A 34 37.04 10.95 50.42
CA LEU A 34 35.69 11.44 50.72
C LEU A 34 35.56 12.95 50.45
N LEU A 35 36.61 13.72 50.74
CA LEU A 35 36.61 15.18 50.54
C LEU A 35 36.63 15.54 49.05
N LEU A 36 37.35 14.78 48.22
CA LEU A 36 37.33 14.93 46.77
C LEU A 36 35.98 14.58 46.15
N VAL A 37 35.31 13.53 46.64
CA VAL A 37 33.98 13.14 46.17
C VAL A 37 32.94 14.23 46.48
N ILE A 38 32.99 14.82 47.68
CA ILE A 38 32.09 15.90 48.06
C ILE A 38 32.32 17.15 47.19
N LEU A 39 33.58 17.53 46.95
CA LEU A 39 33.91 18.67 46.09
C LEU A 39 33.37 18.47 44.66
N PHE A 40 33.52 17.25 44.12
CA PHE A 40 33.05 16.90 42.78
C PHE A 40 31.52 16.99 42.67
N LEU A 41 30.79 16.54 43.70
CA LEU A 41 29.32 16.64 43.75
C LEU A 41 28.85 18.10 43.80
N VAL A 42 29.53 18.96 44.57
CA VAL A 42 29.17 20.39 44.63
C VAL A 42 29.37 21.07 43.28
N ILE A 43 30.47 20.77 42.57
CA ILE A 43 30.71 21.29 41.22
C ILE A 43 29.61 20.85 40.25
N PHE A 44 29.20 19.57 40.29
CA PHE A 44 28.12 19.06 39.45
C PHE A 44 26.78 19.74 39.74
N ILE A 45 26.48 20.02 41.01
CA ILE A 45 25.25 20.75 41.39
C ILE A 45 25.30 22.19 40.87
N ILE A 46 26.45 22.87 40.95
CA ILE A 46 26.61 24.24 40.41
C ILE A 46 26.46 24.24 38.89
N ILE A 47 27.12 23.33 38.18
CA ILE A 47 27.00 23.20 36.71
C ILE A 47 25.56 22.86 36.32
N GLY A 48 24.91 21.96 37.04
CA GLY A 48 23.49 21.63 36.83
C GLY A 48 22.58 22.83 37.05
N TYR A 49 22.76 23.56 38.16
CA TYR A 49 21.95 24.72 38.51
C TYR A 49 22.08 25.88 37.51
N PHE A 50 23.31 26.21 37.10
CA PHE A 50 23.55 27.27 36.11
C PHE A 50 23.23 26.84 34.68
N GLY A 51 23.48 25.56 34.33
CA GLY A 51 23.10 24.98 33.05
C GLY A 51 21.57 24.94 32.85
N PHE A 52 20.81 24.66 33.89
CA PHE A 52 19.34 24.63 33.80
C PHE A 52 18.69 26.02 33.76
N LYS A 53 19.29 27.03 34.41
CA LYS A 53 18.71 28.38 34.45
C LYS A 53 18.86 29.15 33.12
N SER A 54 19.69 28.65 32.19
CA SER A 54 19.90 29.22 30.85
C SER A 54 19.00 28.63 29.74
N LEU A 55 17.99 27.83 30.09
CA LEU A 55 17.05 27.18 29.14
C LEU A 55 15.76 27.98 28.86
N LYS A 56 15.69 29.25 29.24
CA LYS A 56 14.63 30.19 28.78
C LYS A 56 15.09 31.08 27.62
N THR A 57 16.05 30.62 26.84
CA THR A 57 16.54 31.32 25.66
C THR A 57 15.86 30.75 24.41
N ASP A 58 15.48 31.65 23.50
CA ASP A 58 14.87 31.32 22.22
C ASP A 58 15.67 30.21 21.52
N ILE A 59 15.00 29.09 21.23
CA ILE A 59 15.66 27.95 20.58
C ILE A 59 15.98 28.41 19.17
N SER A 60 17.25 28.66 18.90
CA SER A 60 17.73 29.01 17.57
C SER A 60 17.86 27.76 16.69
N CYS A 61 17.68 27.95 15.40
CA CYS A 61 17.75 26.91 14.38
C CYS A 61 18.53 27.40 13.16
N GLY A 62 19.02 26.48 12.32
CA GLY A 62 19.91 26.85 11.21
C GLY A 62 21.33 27.14 11.68
N GLY A 63 21.99 28.15 11.09
CA GLY A 63 23.43 28.36 11.26
C GLY A 63 24.27 27.33 10.50
N PHE A 64 25.60 27.51 10.51
CA PHE A 64 26.56 26.58 9.88
C PHE A 64 26.43 25.13 10.39
N MET A 65 26.00 24.96 11.65
CA MET A 65 25.81 23.65 12.28
C MET A 65 24.46 22.99 11.94
N GLY A 66 23.55 23.68 11.24
CA GLY A 66 22.28 23.11 10.82
C GLY A 66 21.37 22.69 11.97
N THR A 67 21.29 23.49 13.04
CA THR A 67 20.54 23.12 14.25
C THR A 67 19.04 22.96 13.93
N ILE A 68 18.46 21.81 14.27
CA ILE A 68 17.07 21.46 13.96
C ILE A 68 16.17 21.83 15.14
N CYS A 69 14.96 22.32 14.84
CA CYS A 69 13.97 22.60 15.87
C CYS A 69 13.43 21.32 16.56
N PRO A 70 13.05 21.41 17.85
CA PRO A 70 12.34 20.33 18.54
C PRO A 70 11.01 19.98 17.85
N ARG A 71 10.49 18.76 18.09
CA ARG A 71 9.18 18.33 17.57
C ARG A 71 8.07 19.37 17.84
N GLY A 72 7.31 19.69 16.79
CA GLY A 72 6.19 20.65 16.84
C GLY A 72 6.57 22.12 16.60
N TYR A 73 7.82 22.40 16.26
CA TYR A 73 8.33 23.73 15.95
C TYR A 73 8.95 23.75 14.54
N PHE A 74 8.83 24.88 13.84
CA PHE A 74 9.51 25.11 12.56
C PHE A 74 10.50 26.27 12.66
N CYS A 75 11.51 26.26 11.80
CA CYS A 75 12.58 27.25 11.81
C CYS A 75 12.22 28.47 10.96
N LEU A 76 12.02 29.64 11.58
CA LEU A 76 11.80 30.89 10.87
C LEU A 76 13.15 31.61 10.67
N LYS A 77 13.60 31.76 9.42
CA LYS A 77 14.82 32.49 9.05
C LYS A 77 14.46 33.88 8.50
N THR A 78 15.23 34.90 8.86
CA THR A 78 15.05 36.28 8.34
C THR A 78 15.70 36.48 6.97
N THR A 79 16.60 35.59 6.55
CA THR A 79 17.29 35.64 5.25
C THR A 79 17.36 34.26 4.59
N LYS A 80 17.52 34.24 3.25
CA LYS A 80 17.54 33.01 2.43
C LYS A 80 18.91 32.32 2.37
N THR A 81 19.93 32.79 3.10
CA THR A 81 21.25 32.16 3.05
C THR A 81 21.25 30.85 3.84
N ALA A 82 22.00 29.85 3.35
CA ALA A 82 22.01 28.50 3.93
C ALA A 82 22.44 28.51 5.40
N ASP A 83 23.31 29.43 5.75
CA ASP A 83 23.93 29.67 7.06
C ASP A 83 23.14 30.62 7.98
N ALA A 84 22.00 31.16 7.54
CA ALA A 84 21.21 32.06 8.36
C ALA A 84 20.71 31.36 9.64
N ILE A 85 20.91 32.03 10.78
CA ILE A 85 20.36 31.64 12.08
C ILE A 85 18.90 32.12 12.11
N GLY A 86 17.99 31.20 12.40
CA GLY A 86 16.58 31.43 12.61
C GLY A 86 16.13 31.10 14.03
N TRP A 87 14.83 31.24 14.27
CA TRP A 87 14.20 30.92 15.56
C TRP A 87 13.14 29.84 15.40
N CYS A 88 13.09 28.91 16.35
CA CYS A 88 12.07 27.87 16.39
C CYS A 88 10.75 28.45 16.89
N MET A 89 9.76 28.52 16.01
CA MET A 89 8.41 28.95 16.34
C MET A 89 7.47 27.75 16.41
N ARG A 90 6.63 27.70 17.47
CA ARG A 90 5.56 26.70 17.56
C ARG A 90 4.43 27.13 16.62
N ASN A 91 3.88 26.19 15.86
CA ASN A 91 2.72 26.47 15.03
C ASN A 91 1.51 26.79 15.94
N LEU A 92 1.19 28.08 16.10
CA LEU A 92 0.09 28.53 16.98
C LEU A 92 -1.30 28.25 16.39
N LEU A 93 -1.38 27.76 15.15
CA LEU A 93 -2.65 27.37 14.50
C LEU A 93 -3.33 26.16 15.18
N GLU A 94 -2.66 25.43 16.08
CA GLU A 94 -3.28 24.32 16.82
C GLU A 94 -4.05 24.73 18.09
N LYS A 95 -3.94 25.98 18.58
CA LYS A 95 -4.52 26.32 19.90
C LYS A 95 -6.01 26.65 19.93
N ASN A 96 -6.67 26.67 18.77
CA ASN A 96 -8.14 26.70 18.69
C ASN A 96 -8.61 25.62 17.70
N PRO A 97 -8.70 24.34 18.10
CA PRO A 97 -9.59 23.44 17.39
C PRO A 97 -11.01 23.98 17.64
N VAL A 98 -11.53 24.78 16.71
CA VAL A 98 -12.96 25.02 16.63
C VAL A 98 -13.59 23.63 16.53
N SER A 99 -14.40 23.27 17.53
CA SER A 99 -15.10 22.00 17.55
C SER A 99 -15.97 21.88 16.31
N LEU A 100 -15.52 21.09 15.34
CA LEU A 100 -16.25 20.74 14.10
C LEU A 100 -17.54 19.94 14.38
N LYS A 101 -17.88 19.67 15.64
CA LYS A 101 -19.14 18.99 16.01
C LYS A 101 -20.37 19.90 16.06
N ASN A 102 -20.20 21.23 16.01
CA ASN A 102 -21.32 22.18 16.12
C ASN A 102 -21.46 23.17 14.95
N LEU A 103 -20.77 22.94 13.82
CA LEU A 103 -21.10 23.64 12.59
C LEU A 103 -22.25 22.88 11.93
N GLU A 104 -23.49 23.35 12.15
CA GLU A 104 -24.56 23.03 11.20
C GLU A 104 -24.05 23.38 9.80
N PRO A 105 -24.22 22.50 8.79
CA PRO A 105 -23.84 22.81 7.43
C PRO A 105 -24.59 24.08 7.03
N VAL A 106 -23.86 25.20 6.92
CA VAL A 106 -24.39 26.39 6.25
C VAL A 106 -24.83 25.90 4.88
N PRO A 107 -26.12 26.05 4.49
CA PRO A 107 -26.58 25.62 3.19
C PRO A 107 -25.68 26.29 2.17
N LEU A 108 -24.91 25.46 1.45
CA LEU A 108 -24.08 25.95 0.36
C LEU A 108 -25.06 26.60 -0.60
N ALA A 109 -24.99 27.93 -0.71
CA ALA A 109 -25.90 28.67 -1.59
C ALA A 109 -25.83 28.03 -2.96
N THR A 110 -26.96 27.50 -3.44
CA THR A 110 -27.05 26.86 -4.75
C THR A 110 -26.57 27.87 -5.77
N PRO A 111 -25.42 27.66 -6.44
CA PRO A 111 -24.91 28.65 -7.38
C PRO A 111 -25.88 28.74 -8.56
N THR A 112 -26.56 29.87 -8.70
CA THR A 112 -27.53 30.18 -9.77
C THR A 112 -26.86 30.54 -11.10
N SER A 113 -25.60 30.17 -11.28
CA SER A 113 -24.88 30.38 -12.53
C SER A 113 -25.21 29.23 -13.49
N GLU A 114 -25.55 29.57 -14.74
CA GLU A 114 -25.66 28.60 -15.83
C GLU A 114 -24.46 27.63 -15.85
N PRO A 115 -24.68 26.34 -16.14
CA PRO A 115 -23.60 25.35 -16.14
C PRO A 115 -22.54 25.77 -17.15
N ILE A 116 -21.37 26.14 -16.64
CA ILE A 116 -20.21 26.47 -17.47
C ILE A 116 -19.93 25.25 -18.37
N PRO A 117 -19.79 25.43 -19.69
CA PRO A 117 -19.49 24.32 -20.58
C PRO A 117 -18.18 23.67 -20.15
N ASN A 118 -18.26 22.37 -19.82
CA ASN A 118 -17.16 21.60 -19.27
C ASN A 118 -16.38 20.94 -20.39
N ILE A 119 -15.07 21.18 -20.43
CA ILE A 119 -14.16 20.46 -21.32
C ILE A 119 -13.48 19.36 -20.51
N VAL A 120 -13.37 18.16 -21.08
CA VAL A 120 -12.70 17.02 -20.46
C VAL A 120 -11.28 16.93 -21.03
N TYR A 121 -10.27 17.09 -20.20
CA TYR A 121 -8.90 16.74 -20.56
C TYR A 121 -8.65 15.27 -20.23
N ARG A 122 -8.14 14.50 -21.20
CA ARG A 122 -7.77 13.09 -21.03
C ARG A 122 -6.33 12.90 -21.48
N ASN A 123 -5.50 12.34 -20.62
CA ASN A 123 -4.15 11.93 -20.98
C ASN A 123 -4.02 10.40 -20.96
N GLU A 124 -4.03 9.78 -22.14
CA GLU A 124 -3.96 8.32 -22.27
C GLU A 124 -2.58 7.76 -21.89
N LYS A 125 -1.50 8.53 -22.09
CA LYS A 125 -0.14 8.09 -21.78
C LYS A 125 0.09 7.93 -20.26
N TYR A 126 -0.40 8.89 -19.48
CA TYR A 126 -0.22 8.96 -18.03
C TYR A 126 -1.47 8.56 -17.24
N GLN A 127 -2.54 8.20 -17.95
CA GLN A 127 -3.74 7.58 -17.42
C GLN A 127 -4.45 8.44 -16.38
N PHE A 128 -4.77 9.69 -16.73
CA PHE A 128 -5.62 10.56 -15.91
C PHE A 128 -6.54 11.42 -16.77
N GLU A 129 -7.65 11.87 -16.21
CA GLU A 129 -8.55 12.86 -16.78
C GLU A 129 -9.07 13.80 -15.69
N PHE A 130 -9.48 14.99 -16.09
CA PHE A 130 -10.21 15.93 -15.25
C PHE A 130 -11.08 16.83 -16.13
N ASN A 131 -12.10 17.43 -15.54
CA ASN A 131 -12.89 18.46 -16.19
C ASN A 131 -12.30 19.83 -15.88
N TYR A 132 -12.34 20.75 -16.83
CA TYR A 132 -11.92 22.12 -16.61
C TYR A 132 -12.84 23.13 -17.32
N PRO A 133 -12.93 24.37 -16.81
CA PRO A 133 -13.75 25.41 -17.42
C PRO A 133 -13.24 25.84 -18.81
N ALA A 134 -14.16 26.14 -19.74
CA ALA A 134 -13.83 26.51 -21.12
C ALA A 134 -13.03 27.82 -21.29
N ASN A 135 -12.95 28.66 -20.25
CA ASN A 135 -12.16 29.90 -20.27
C ASN A 135 -10.65 29.68 -20.00
N PHE A 136 -10.22 28.45 -19.71
CA PHE A 136 -8.79 28.12 -19.64
C PHE A 136 -8.24 27.82 -21.04
N LEU A 137 -7.10 28.41 -21.35
CA LEU A 137 -6.28 28.02 -22.47
C LEU A 137 -5.45 26.79 -22.08
N THR A 138 -5.40 25.81 -22.96
CA THR A 138 -4.59 24.61 -22.75
C THR A 138 -3.32 24.66 -23.57
N THR A 139 -2.19 24.36 -22.94
CA THR A 139 -0.92 24.16 -23.64
C THR A 139 -0.23 22.91 -23.12
N GLU A 140 0.25 22.06 -24.02
CA GLU A 140 1.03 20.88 -23.68
C GLU A 140 2.54 21.17 -23.83
N ASP A 141 3.37 20.49 -23.04
CA ASP A 141 4.84 20.52 -23.10
C ASP A 141 5.51 21.91 -22.97
N ARG A 142 4.81 22.86 -22.33
CA ARG A 142 5.34 24.18 -21.95
C ARG A 142 5.60 24.26 -20.45
N GLY A 143 6.53 25.14 -20.08
CA GLY A 143 6.92 25.38 -18.69
C GLY A 143 8.01 24.46 -18.13
N GLN A 144 8.35 24.69 -16.87
CA GLN A 144 9.16 23.80 -16.04
C GLN A 144 8.45 23.57 -14.72
N SER A 145 8.25 22.30 -14.37
CA SER A 145 7.67 21.91 -13.09
C SER A 145 8.70 21.84 -11.97
N PHE A 146 8.24 21.75 -10.72
CA PHE A 146 9.12 21.52 -9.57
C PHE A 146 9.72 20.11 -9.58
N LEU A 147 9.16 19.18 -10.37
CA LEU A 147 9.76 17.87 -10.63
C LEU A 147 10.96 17.91 -11.60
N GLY A 148 11.27 19.09 -12.16
CA GLY A 148 12.32 19.26 -13.18
C GLY A 148 11.95 18.66 -14.53
N VAL A 149 10.67 18.38 -14.76
CA VAL A 149 10.13 17.91 -16.05
C VAL A 149 9.20 18.95 -16.64
N LYS A 150 8.95 18.86 -17.95
CA LYS A 150 7.92 19.67 -18.57
C LYS A 150 6.54 19.20 -18.10
N PRO A 151 5.64 20.11 -17.73
CA PRO A 151 4.24 19.81 -17.56
C PRO A 151 3.67 19.07 -18.77
N VAL A 152 2.86 18.06 -18.49
CA VAL A 152 2.07 17.33 -19.48
C VAL A 152 0.97 18.26 -20.03
N ILE A 153 0.36 19.05 -19.15
CA ILE A 153 -0.60 20.09 -19.51
C ILE A 153 -0.46 21.29 -18.58
N GLU A 154 -0.57 22.47 -19.15
CA GLU A 154 -0.81 23.74 -18.45
C GLU A 154 -2.17 24.29 -18.86
N LEU A 155 -2.98 24.65 -17.86
CA LEU A 155 -4.21 25.42 -18.00
C LEU A 155 -3.90 26.84 -17.56
N GLU A 156 -4.04 27.80 -18.45
CA GLU A 156 -3.78 29.21 -18.14
C GLU A 156 -5.04 30.06 -18.38
N ASN A 157 -5.29 30.99 -17.47
CA ASN A 157 -6.18 32.11 -17.71
C ASN A 157 -5.51 33.40 -17.21
N THR A 158 -6.23 34.53 -17.24
CA THR A 158 -5.68 35.84 -16.85
C THR A 158 -5.28 35.97 -15.38
N VAL A 159 -5.63 34.98 -14.54
CA VAL A 159 -5.51 35.02 -13.07
C VAL A 159 -4.58 33.94 -12.54
N ALA A 160 -4.53 32.79 -13.21
CA ALA A 160 -3.90 31.61 -12.66
C ALA A 160 -3.39 30.64 -13.72
N ILE A 161 -2.43 29.83 -13.28
CA ILE A 161 -1.85 28.73 -14.03
C ILE A 161 -2.04 27.46 -13.21
N ILE A 162 -2.53 26.40 -13.85
CA ILE A 162 -2.57 25.05 -13.31
C ILE A 162 -1.69 24.18 -14.19
N SER A 163 -0.65 23.60 -13.63
CA SER A 163 0.26 22.70 -14.34
C SER A 163 0.12 21.28 -13.79
N VAL A 164 0.00 20.30 -14.66
CA VAL A 164 0.03 18.87 -14.31
C VAL A 164 1.28 18.27 -14.90
N SER A 165 2.14 17.77 -14.04
CA SER A 165 3.45 17.22 -14.37
C SER A 165 3.52 15.78 -13.91
N VAL A 166 4.03 14.92 -14.78
CA VAL A 166 4.10 13.48 -14.49
C VAL A 166 5.52 13.00 -14.73
N LYS A 167 6.13 12.43 -13.70
CA LYS A 167 7.48 11.89 -13.78
C LYS A 167 7.44 10.39 -13.43
N PRO A 168 7.56 9.51 -14.44
CA PRO A 168 7.51 8.07 -14.26
C PRO A 168 8.82 7.53 -13.65
N ASN A 169 8.77 6.30 -13.15
CA ASN A 169 9.91 5.54 -12.63
C ASN A 169 10.66 6.22 -11.47
N ILE A 170 9.95 6.96 -10.62
CA ILE A 170 10.53 7.54 -9.42
C ILE A 170 10.42 6.55 -8.27
N LYS A 171 11.53 6.34 -7.53
CA LYS A 171 11.47 5.59 -6.27
C LYS A 171 10.55 6.30 -5.28
N LYS A 172 9.79 5.55 -4.47
CA LYS A 172 8.92 6.16 -3.45
C LYS A 172 9.65 7.21 -2.61
N THR A 173 10.86 6.91 -2.16
CA THR A 173 11.71 7.83 -1.42
C THR A 173 12.11 9.06 -2.22
N GLU A 174 12.22 9.03 -3.54
CA GLU A 174 12.55 10.23 -4.32
C GLU A 174 11.33 11.13 -4.54
N CYS A 175 10.14 10.55 -4.80
CA CYS A 175 8.89 11.31 -4.81
C CYS A 175 8.61 11.85 -3.40
N GLU A 176 9.01 11.11 -2.36
CA GLU A 176 8.85 11.49 -0.96
C GLU A 176 9.90 12.45 -0.40
N ASN A 177 11.17 12.34 -0.79
CA ASN A 177 12.26 13.19 -0.31
C ASN A 177 12.19 14.60 -0.93
N LEU A 178 11.46 14.75 -2.04
CA LEU A 178 11.02 16.07 -2.51
C LEU A 178 10.07 16.76 -1.49
N TYR A 179 9.63 16.05 -0.43
CA TYR A 179 8.84 16.57 0.69
C TYR A 179 9.63 16.77 2.00
N ASN A 180 10.94 17.04 1.98
CA ASN A 180 11.69 17.33 3.22
C ASN A 180 11.22 18.60 3.99
N ASP A 181 10.06 19.15 3.64
CA ASP A 181 9.36 20.18 4.40
C ASP A 181 8.25 19.53 5.26
N HIS A 182 8.38 19.62 6.58
CA HIS A 182 7.47 19.03 7.58
C HIS A 182 6.06 19.65 7.62
N SER A 183 5.71 20.50 6.65
CA SER A 183 4.46 21.26 6.57
C SER A 183 3.39 20.64 5.66
N LEU A 184 3.52 19.36 5.31
CA LEU A 184 2.59 18.68 4.42
C LEU A 184 1.21 18.50 5.06
N ILE A 185 0.17 18.77 4.28
CA ILE A 185 -1.22 18.49 4.62
C ILE A 185 -1.74 17.44 3.64
N ASP A 186 -2.31 16.36 4.18
CA ASP A 186 -3.01 15.35 3.38
C ASP A 186 -4.31 15.94 2.83
N ASN A 187 -4.49 15.83 1.52
CA ASN A 187 -5.68 16.30 0.81
C ASN A 187 -6.21 15.20 -0.10
N ILE A 188 -7.53 15.11 -0.21
CA ILE A 188 -8.18 14.17 -1.14
C ILE A 188 -8.38 14.89 -2.48
N PHE A 189 -7.92 14.27 -3.57
CA PHE A 189 -8.04 14.74 -4.94
C PHE A 189 -8.61 13.59 -5.78
N GLY A 190 -9.80 13.74 -6.35
CA GLY A 190 -10.40 12.62 -7.10
C GLY A 190 -10.65 11.33 -6.32
N GLY A 191 -10.80 11.41 -4.99
CA GLY A 191 -10.87 10.25 -4.10
C GLY A 191 -9.52 9.65 -3.68
N GLU A 192 -8.41 10.19 -4.19
CA GLU A 192 -7.05 9.73 -3.89
C GLU A 192 -6.33 10.65 -2.90
N LEU A 193 -5.42 10.08 -2.11
CA LEU A 193 -4.65 10.85 -1.13
C LEU A 193 -3.46 11.54 -1.80
N PHE A 194 -3.51 12.86 -1.89
CA PHE A 194 -2.41 13.72 -2.32
C PHE A 194 -1.78 14.41 -1.11
N ARG A 195 -0.46 14.54 -1.11
CA ARG A 195 0.22 15.42 -0.16
C ARG A 195 0.34 16.80 -0.75
N THR A 196 -0.07 17.80 0.02
CA THR A 196 -0.08 19.19 -0.41
C THR A 196 0.94 20.00 0.35
N TYR A 197 1.62 20.88 -0.39
CA TYR A 197 2.47 21.92 0.14
C TYR A 197 2.12 23.26 -0.51
N SER A 198 2.15 24.34 0.26
CA SER A 198 1.94 25.69 -0.25
C SER A 198 3.19 26.54 -0.09
N ASN A 199 3.56 27.28 -1.13
CA ASN A 199 4.60 28.30 -1.03
C ASN A 199 4.16 29.60 -1.74
N SER A 200 5.04 30.60 -1.74
CA SER A 200 4.86 31.81 -2.53
C SER A 200 6.10 32.06 -3.38
N SER A 201 5.90 32.52 -4.62
CA SER A 201 6.97 32.83 -5.56
C SER A 201 6.73 34.18 -6.21
N THR A 202 7.79 34.85 -6.65
CA THR A 202 7.69 36.08 -7.45
C THR A 202 8.28 35.81 -8.83
N ILE A 203 7.49 36.02 -9.88
CA ILE A 203 7.92 35.85 -11.28
C ILE A 203 7.66 37.18 -11.99
N ASN A 204 8.69 37.78 -12.60
CA ASN A 204 8.59 39.07 -13.29
C ASN A 204 7.90 40.19 -12.47
N GLY A 205 8.14 40.21 -11.15
CA GLY A 205 7.56 41.19 -10.24
C GLY A 205 6.12 40.89 -9.78
N VAL A 206 5.51 39.80 -10.26
CA VAL A 206 4.18 39.34 -9.83
C VAL A 206 4.32 38.27 -8.76
N ASN A 207 3.62 38.45 -7.63
CA ASN A 207 3.60 37.48 -6.54
C ASN A 207 2.52 36.43 -6.78
N TYR A 208 2.92 35.17 -6.69
CA TYR A 208 2.06 34.00 -6.82
C TYR A 208 2.00 33.26 -5.50
N LYS A 209 0.80 32.78 -5.16
CA LYS A 209 0.60 31.73 -4.16
C LYS A 209 0.51 30.41 -4.90
N ASN A 210 1.41 29.47 -4.59
CA ASN A 210 1.40 28.16 -5.22
C ASN A 210 0.89 27.10 -4.27
N MET A 211 0.16 26.12 -4.82
CA MET A 211 -0.16 24.88 -4.13
C MET A 211 0.30 23.73 -4.99
N ILE A 212 1.11 22.85 -4.40
CA ILE A 212 1.68 21.69 -5.07
C ILE A 212 1.08 20.46 -4.42
N PHE A 213 0.34 19.69 -5.21
CA PHE A 213 -0.25 18.42 -4.84
C PHE A 213 0.60 17.34 -5.47
N ARG A 214 1.01 16.34 -4.69
CA ARG A 214 1.75 15.21 -5.24
C ARG A 214 1.17 13.90 -4.78
N HIS A 215 1.23 12.93 -5.68
CA HIS A 215 0.74 11.58 -5.46
C HIS A 215 1.65 10.60 -6.17
N LEU A 216 2.02 9.52 -5.47
CA LEU A 216 2.79 8.43 -6.05
C LEU A 216 1.85 7.27 -6.35
N LYS A 217 1.66 6.97 -7.63
CA LYS A 217 0.87 5.80 -8.08
C LYS A 217 1.72 4.96 -9.02
N ASN A 218 1.85 3.66 -8.75
CA ASN A 218 2.57 2.71 -9.62
C ASN A 218 3.97 3.21 -10.06
N THR A 219 4.83 3.59 -9.10
CA THR A 219 6.17 4.20 -9.32
C THR A 219 6.20 5.49 -10.14
N THR A 220 5.03 6.06 -10.44
CA THR A 220 4.87 7.33 -11.15
C THR A 220 4.48 8.41 -10.16
N CYS A 221 5.28 9.47 -10.11
CA CYS A 221 5.01 10.63 -9.28
C CYS A 221 4.24 11.66 -10.11
N TYR A 222 3.01 11.93 -9.69
CA TYR A 222 2.14 12.95 -10.23
C TYR A 222 2.32 14.21 -9.40
N GLU A 223 2.53 15.35 -10.04
CA GLU A 223 2.55 16.68 -9.43
C GLU A 223 1.51 17.55 -10.14
N ILE A 224 0.59 18.10 -9.37
CA ILE A 224 -0.34 19.13 -9.81
C ILE A 224 0.09 20.40 -9.09
N ALA A 225 0.59 21.39 -9.81
CA ALA A 225 0.99 22.66 -9.23
C ALA A 225 0.07 23.77 -9.72
N THR A 226 -0.55 24.48 -8.79
CA THR A 226 -1.33 25.69 -9.07
C THR A 226 -0.52 26.92 -8.70
N SER A 227 -0.69 27.99 -9.45
CA SER A 227 -0.06 29.30 -9.20
C SER A 227 -1.09 30.39 -9.42
N VAL A 228 -1.42 31.15 -8.36
CA VAL A 228 -2.47 32.18 -8.37
C VAL A 228 -1.86 33.53 -8.07
N ILE A 229 -2.15 34.54 -8.89
CA ILE A 229 -1.69 35.91 -8.67
C ILE A 229 -2.29 36.46 -7.37
N GLN A 230 -1.43 36.94 -6.45
CA GLN A 230 -1.87 37.46 -5.13
C GLN A 230 -2.50 38.86 -5.17
N ALA A 231 -2.35 39.60 -6.26
CA ALA A 231 -2.73 41.02 -6.35
C ALA A 231 -4.26 41.26 -6.35
N ASP A 232 -5.09 40.23 -6.48
CA ASP A 232 -6.53 40.34 -6.59
C ASP A 232 -7.22 39.22 -5.79
N THR A 233 -7.67 39.55 -4.57
CA THR A 233 -8.26 38.57 -3.64
C THR A 233 -9.59 38.02 -4.13
N GLU A 234 -10.36 38.79 -4.90
CA GLU A 234 -11.65 38.37 -5.45
C GLU A 234 -11.43 37.36 -6.59
N LYS A 235 -10.51 37.67 -7.52
CA LYS A 235 -10.13 36.72 -8.58
C LYS A 235 -9.46 35.47 -8.04
N ALA A 236 -8.69 35.57 -6.95
CA ALA A 236 -8.14 34.41 -6.27
C ALA A 236 -9.26 33.49 -5.72
N HIS A 237 -10.35 34.05 -5.20
CA HIS A 237 -11.48 33.27 -4.70
C HIS A 237 -12.22 32.53 -5.83
N ASP A 238 -12.47 33.20 -6.96
CA ASP A 238 -13.06 32.57 -8.15
C ASP A 238 -12.17 31.43 -8.68
N PHE A 239 -10.85 31.66 -8.74
CA PHE A 239 -9.91 30.62 -9.11
C PHE A 239 -10.00 29.40 -8.17
N TYR A 240 -10.07 29.59 -6.85
CA TYR A 240 -10.16 28.47 -5.92
C TYR A 240 -11.44 27.66 -6.16
N THR A 241 -12.56 28.31 -6.48
CA THR A 241 -13.80 27.61 -6.83
C THR A 241 -13.63 26.76 -8.10
N GLN A 242 -13.00 27.32 -9.14
CA GLN A 242 -12.71 26.59 -10.39
C GLN A 242 -11.69 25.46 -10.17
N PHE A 243 -10.70 25.67 -9.31
CA PHE A 243 -9.73 24.65 -8.96
C PHE A 243 -10.35 23.50 -8.17
N GLU A 244 -11.26 23.81 -7.23
CA GLU A 244 -12.03 22.79 -6.50
C GLU A 244 -12.87 21.93 -7.44
N TYR A 245 -13.40 22.52 -8.51
CA TYR A 245 -14.08 21.78 -9.58
C TYR A 245 -13.13 20.85 -10.35
N ILE A 246 -11.94 21.32 -10.75
CA ILE A 246 -10.91 20.49 -11.38
C ILE A 246 -10.49 19.35 -10.43
N ARG A 247 -10.27 19.68 -9.15
CA ARG A 247 -9.92 18.73 -8.10
C ARG A 247 -10.96 17.63 -7.89
N ALA A 248 -12.24 18.01 -7.89
CA ALA A 248 -13.34 17.07 -7.69
C ALA A 248 -13.54 16.14 -8.90
N SER A 249 -13.22 16.62 -10.10
CA SER A 249 -13.38 15.86 -11.35
C SER A 249 -12.15 15.05 -11.76
N PHE A 250 -10.99 15.33 -11.17
CA PHE A 250 -9.78 14.56 -11.43
C PHE A 250 -9.98 13.10 -11.08
N LYS A 251 -9.54 12.21 -11.96
CA LYS A 251 -9.48 10.77 -11.69
C LYS A 251 -8.42 10.14 -12.56
N PHE A 252 -7.82 9.08 -12.04
CA PHE A 252 -6.97 8.24 -12.86
C PHE A 252 -7.85 7.42 -13.83
N THR A 253 -7.42 7.31 -15.08
CA THR A 253 -8.14 6.62 -16.16
C THR A 253 -7.55 5.26 -16.48
N TYR A 254 -6.73 4.70 -15.59
CA TYR A 254 -6.22 3.35 -15.78
C TYR A 254 -7.37 2.43 -16.18
N PRO A 255 -7.21 1.61 -17.23
CA PRO A 255 -8.24 0.67 -17.62
C PRO A 255 -8.60 -0.20 -16.40
N GLU A 256 -9.81 0.09 -15.90
CA GLU A 256 -10.57 -0.61 -14.88
C GLU A 256 -10.00 -0.59 -13.45
N GLU A 257 -10.19 0.52 -12.71
CA GLU A 257 -10.10 0.53 -11.23
C GLU A 257 -11.43 0.20 -10.54
N ASN A 258 -12.47 -0.18 -11.28
CA ASN A 258 -13.67 -0.74 -10.68
C ASN A 258 -13.65 -2.27 -10.83
N PRO A 259 -13.28 -3.03 -9.78
CA PRO A 259 -13.38 -4.48 -9.79
C PRO A 259 -14.75 -5.00 -10.20
N ALA A 260 -15.83 -4.23 -10.04
CA ALA A 260 -17.16 -4.65 -10.51
C ALA A 260 -17.21 -4.96 -12.02
N ASN A 261 -16.37 -4.28 -12.83
CA ASN A 261 -16.30 -4.46 -14.27
C ASN A 261 -15.30 -5.56 -14.69
N TRP A 262 -14.48 -6.03 -13.76
CA TRP A 262 -13.52 -7.10 -14.02
C TRP A 262 -14.21 -8.43 -14.26
N SER A 263 -13.55 -9.29 -15.03
CA SER A 263 -14.00 -10.66 -15.25
C SER A 263 -13.95 -11.44 -13.93
N LEU A 264 -15.00 -12.19 -13.63
CA LEU A 264 -15.09 -13.03 -12.44
C LEU A 264 -14.72 -14.47 -12.78
N TYR A 265 -13.72 -15.02 -12.10
CA TYR A 265 -13.44 -16.46 -12.10
C TYR A 265 -13.90 -17.07 -10.77
N SER A 266 -14.49 -18.26 -10.84
CA SER A 266 -14.94 -19.01 -9.66
C SER A 266 -14.50 -20.46 -9.75
N ASN A 267 -13.95 -20.99 -8.66
CA ASN A 267 -13.60 -22.40 -8.53
C ASN A 267 -14.39 -23.02 -7.37
N ASN A 268 -15.37 -23.84 -7.72
CA ASN A 268 -16.25 -24.47 -6.72
C ASN A 268 -15.50 -25.48 -5.84
N ASN A 269 -14.54 -26.23 -6.42
CA ASN A 269 -13.76 -27.21 -5.68
C ASN A 269 -12.82 -26.53 -4.68
N GLY A 270 -12.19 -25.42 -5.10
CA GLY A 270 -11.36 -24.58 -4.24
C GLY A 270 -12.16 -23.65 -3.34
N ARG A 271 -13.48 -23.53 -3.52
CA ARG A 271 -14.37 -22.63 -2.77
C ARG A 271 -13.89 -21.18 -2.75
N TYR A 272 -13.45 -20.66 -3.88
CA TYR A 272 -13.10 -19.24 -4.01
C TYR A 272 -13.55 -18.66 -5.34
N SER A 273 -13.63 -17.34 -5.39
CA SER A 273 -13.71 -16.57 -6.62
C SER A 273 -12.73 -15.41 -6.57
N ILE A 274 -12.29 -14.96 -7.74
CA ILE A 274 -11.38 -13.82 -7.89
C ILE A 274 -11.76 -13.04 -9.14
N ARG A 275 -11.63 -11.72 -9.09
CA ARG A 275 -11.83 -10.86 -10.26
C ARG A 275 -10.49 -10.46 -10.86
N TYR A 276 -10.46 -10.31 -12.18
CA TYR A 276 -9.25 -9.90 -12.90
C TYR A 276 -9.57 -8.94 -14.06
N PRO A 277 -8.70 -7.94 -14.34
CA PRO A 277 -8.96 -6.92 -15.35
C PRO A 277 -9.08 -7.49 -16.77
N SER A 278 -9.87 -6.80 -17.61
CA SER A 278 -9.89 -7.09 -19.05
C SER A 278 -8.49 -6.81 -19.65
N GLY A 279 -7.84 -7.85 -20.18
CA GLY A 279 -6.45 -7.79 -20.68
C GLY A 279 -5.49 -8.70 -19.94
N TYR A 280 -5.88 -9.21 -18.77
CA TYR A 280 -5.18 -10.32 -18.12
C TYR A 280 -5.61 -11.63 -18.79
N LYS A 281 -4.68 -12.59 -18.87
CA LYS A 281 -4.98 -13.94 -19.38
C LYS A 281 -5.23 -14.88 -18.21
N LEU A 282 -6.28 -15.68 -18.31
CA LEU A 282 -6.62 -16.72 -17.35
C LEU A 282 -6.28 -18.08 -17.95
N ASN A 283 -5.53 -18.91 -17.22
CA ASN A 283 -5.27 -20.31 -17.54
C ASN A 283 -5.80 -21.22 -16.43
N GLU A 284 -6.42 -22.32 -16.81
CA GLU A 284 -6.83 -23.39 -15.90
C GLU A 284 -6.06 -24.66 -16.18
N ASN A 285 -5.65 -25.35 -15.12
CA ASN A 285 -4.86 -26.58 -15.16
C ASN A 285 -3.51 -26.42 -15.88
N LYS A 286 -3.00 -25.20 -15.99
CA LYS A 286 -1.74 -24.86 -16.65
C LYS A 286 -1.06 -23.69 -15.96
N ILE A 287 0.26 -23.78 -15.83
CA ILE A 287 1.12 -22.71 -15.35
C ILE A 287 2.00 -22.28 -16.53
N ALA A 288 1.94 -21.00 -16.89
CA ALA A 288 2.93 -20.36 -17.72
C ALA A 288 4.00 -19.72 -16.82
N SER A 289 5.26 -19.99 -17.10
CA SER A 289 6.36 -19.25 -16.50
C SER A 289 6.46 -17.84 -17.10
N VAL A 290 7.23 -16.96 -16.45
CA VAL A 290 7.39 -15.55 -16.85
C VAL A 290 7.95 -15.38 -18.27
N ASP A 291 8.72 -16.35 -18.76
CA ASP A 291 9.27 -16.41 -20.12
C ASP A 291 8.30 -17.04 -21.16
N GLY A 292 7.12 -17.48 -20.72
CA GLY A 292 6.06 -18.00 -21.56
C GLY A 292 6.07 -19.52 -21.77
N VAL A 293 6.89 -20.29 -21.06
CA VAL A 293 6.83 -21.77 -21.14
C VAL A 293 5.66 -22.29 -20.31
N PHE A 294 4.82 -23.14 -20.91
CA PHE A 294 3.64 -23.73 -20.28
C PHE A 294 3.92 -25.13 -19.74
N VAL A 295 3.39 -25.43 -18.56
CA VAL A 295 3.38 -26.74 -17.92
C VAL A 295 1.95 -27.07 -17.51
N ASP A 296 1.45 -28.26 -17.86
CA ASP A 296 0.14 -28.72 -17.39
C ASP A 296 0.22 -29.03 -15.89
N THR A 297 -0.66 -28.43 -15.09
CA THR A 297 -0.69 -28.57 -13.62
C THR A 297 -2.14 -28.60 -13.15
N PRO A 298 -2.74 -29.81 -13.00
CA PRO A 298 -4.14 -29.95 -12.61
C PRO A 298 -4.47 -29.24 -11.29
N GLY A 299 -5.65 -28.63 -11.23
CA GLY A 299 -6.14 -27.93 -10.04
C GLY A 299 -5.57 -26.52 -9.82
N VAL A 300 -4.71 -26.04 -10.72
CA VAL A 300 -4.13 -24.70 -10.66
C VAL A 300 -4.90 -23.73 -11.54
N VAL A 301 -5.06 -22.50 -11.05
CA VAL A 301 -5.59 -21.38 -11.84
C VAL A 301 -4.52 -20.30 -11.86
N GLN A 302 -4.20 -19.79 -13.04
CA GLN A 302 -3.18 -18.77 -13.19
C GLN A 302 -3.74 -17.54 -13.91
N ILE A 303 -3.48 -16.38 -13.34
CA ILE A 303 -3.75 -15.06 -13.91
C ILE A 303 -2.41 -14.46 -14.35
N ILE A 304 -2.28 -14.13 -15.63
CA ILE A 304 -1.05 -13.55 -16.20
C ILE A 304 -1.32 -12.08 -16.52
N SER A 305 -0.52 -11.19 -15.93
CA SER A 305 -0.60 -9.76 -16.22
C SER A 305 0.00 -9.46 -17.59
N PRO A 306 -0.51 -8.44 -18.32
CA PRO A 306 0.27 -7.83 -19.38
C PRO A 306 1.57 -7.24 -18.80
N ALA A 307 2.57 -7.03 -19.64
CA ALA A 307 3.79 -6.33 -19.21
C ALA A 307 3.47 -4.86 -18.91
N ILE A 308 3.51 -4.47 -17.64
CA ILE A 308 3.32 -3.09 -17.20
C ILE A 308 4.71 -2.54 -16.89
N ASN A 309 5.13 -1.47 -17.57
CA ASN A 309 6.47 -0.89 -17.37
C ASN A 309 7.63 -1.89 -17.54
N LYS A 310 7.49 -2.85 -18.48
CA LYS A 310 8.45 -3.94 -18.74
C LYS A 310 8.54 -5.02 -17.65
N VAL A 311 7.65 -4.99 -16.64
CA VAL A 311 7.53 -6.05 -15.64
C VAL A 311 6.15 -6.69 -15.79
N ASN A 312 6.12 -7.98 -16.08
CA ASN A 312 4.91 -8.81 -15.97
C ASN A 312 4.99 -9.64 -14.69
N PHE A 313 3.84 -10.12 -14.24
CA PHE A 313 3.79 -11.15 -13.21
C PHE A 313 2.78 -12.22 -13.60
N THR A 314 2.98 -13.41 -13.04
CA THR A 314 1.96 -14.45 -13.01
C THR A 314 1.49 -14.61 -11.56
N LEU A 315 0.21 -14.89 -11.38
CA LEU A 315 -0.40 -15.19 -10.09
C LEU A 315 -1.09 -16.54 -10.23
N ALA A 316 -0.50 -17.59 -9.65
CA ALA A 316 -1.07 -18.93 -9.61
C ALA A 316 -1.74 -19.17 -8.25
N ILE A 317 -2.94 -19.77 -8.26
CA ILE A 317 -3.70 -20.13 -7.08
C ILE A 317 -3.87 -21.64 -7.05
N THR A 318 -3.42 -22.26 -5.97
CA THR A 318 -3.67 -23.66 -5.63
C THR A 318 -4.28 -23.76 -4.24
N TYR A 319 -4.85 -24.92 -3.92
CA TYR A 319 -5.43 -25.16 -2.61
C TYR A 319 -5.31 -26.64 -2.25
N GLN A 320 -5.27 -26.92 -0.95
CA GLN A 320 -5.27 -28.27 -0.41
C GLN A 320 -5.93 -28.32 0.97
N ASN A 321 -6.30 -29.52 1.41
CA ASN A 321 -6.82 -29.71 2.76
C ASN A 321 -5.73 -29.43 3.79
N ALA A 322 -6.11 -28.80 4.90
CA ALA A 322 -5.21 -28.50 6.00
C ALA A 322 -5.66 -29.23 7.28
N ASP A 323 -4.74 -30.00 7.87
CA ASP A 323 -4.98 -30.72 9.12
C ASP A 323 -4.84 -29.81 10.36
N SER A 324 -4.13 -28.68 10.22
CA SER A 324 -3.96 -27.68 11.27
C SER A 324 -4.85 -26.46 11.05
N ARG A 325 -5.16 -25.75 12.15
CA ARG A 325 -5.94 -24.50 12.14
C ARG A 325 -5.08 -23.23 12.13
N LYS A 326 -3.75 -23.36 12.09
CA LYS A 326 -2.83 -22.21 12.11
C LYS A 326 -1.91 -22.24 10.91
N LEU A 327 -1.80 -21.11 10.21
CA LEU A 327 -0.96 -20.99 9.02
C LEU A 327 0.52 -21.22 9.34
N GLU A 328 0.99 -20.76 10.50
CA GLU A 328 2.39 -20.87 10.92
C GLU A 328 2.85 -22.33 11.06
N ASP A 329 1.93 -23.23 11.40
CA ASP A 329 2.21 -24.66 11.54
C ASP A 329 2.15 -25.39 10.18
N ILE A 330 1.33 -24.89 9.26
CA ILE A 330 1.08 -25.48 7.94
C ILE A 330 2.23 -25.13 6.98
N VAL A 331 2.61 -23.86 6.93
CA VAL A 331 3.53 -23.33 5.91
C VAL A 331 4.85 -24.10 5.81
N PRO A 332 5.55 -24.44 6.91
CA PRO A 332 6.80 -25.21 6.84
C PRO A 332 6.65 -26.64 6.29
N GLN A 333 5.43 -27.18 6.28
CA GLN A 333 5.13 -28.52 5.77
C GLN A 333 4.83 -28.51 4.27
N ILE A 334 4.33 -27.38 3.74
CA ILE A 334 3.96 -27.24 2.33
C ILE A 334 5.19 -26.94 1.49
N ASP A 335 5.95 -25.93 1.88
CA ASP A 335 7.16 -25.56 1.17
C ASP A 335 8.34 -25.42 2.12
N SER A 336 9.28 -26.35 1.96
CA SER A 336 10.53 -26.35 2.70
C SER A 336 11.43 -25.16 2.34
N CYS A 337 11.28 -24.58 1.15
CA CYS A 337 12.13 -23.49 0.68
C CYS A 337 11.86 -22.18 1.44
N ILE A 338 10.60 -21.88 1.73
CA ILE A 338 10.21 -20.72 2.55
C ILE A 338 10.43 -20.89 4.06
N SER A 339 10.75 -22.08 4.55
CA SER A 339 10.99 -22.34 5.99
C SER A 339 12.08 -21.46 6.60
N LYS A 340 12.99 -20.92 5.77
CA LYS A 340 14.07 -20.01 6.16
C LYS A 340 13.70 -18.53 6.04
N SER A 341 12.58 -18.22 5.42
CA SER A 341 12.10 -16.87 5.13
C SER A 341 11.16 -16.38 6.23
N LYS A 342 11.19 -15.08 6.51
CA LYS A 342 10.28 -14.46 7.47
C LYS A 342 8.96 -14.12 6.79
N GLY A 343 7.85 -14.69 7.28
CA GLY A 343 6.51 -14.34 6.84
C GLY A 343 6.04 -12.98 7.35
N TYR A 344 5.21 -12.30 6.57
CA TYR A 344 4.56 -11.03 6.90
C TYR A 344 3.05 -11.21 6.88
N SER A 345 2.35 -10.68 7.88
CA SER A 345 0.88 -10.65 7.86
C SER A 345 0.39 -9.82 6.67
N SER A 346 -0.66 -10.32 6.01
CA SER A 346 -1.28 -9.78 4.81
C SER A 346 -2.77 -10.13 4.80
N LYS A 347 -3.53 -9.51 3.90
CA LYS A 347 -4.96 -9.82 3.71
C LYS A 347 -5.23 -10.23 2.29
N ILE A 348 -6.02 -11.28 2.13
CA ILE A 348 -6.54 -11.77 0.85
C ILE A 348 -8.06 -11.69 0.95
N GLY A 349 -8.66 -10.77 0.19
CA GLY A 349 -10.03 -10.35 0.41
C GLY A 349 -10.26 -9.92 1.86
N ARG A 350 -11.07 -10.71 2.58
CA ARG A 350 -11.39 -10.51 4.01
C ARG A 350 -10.70 -11.50 4.95
N VAL A 351 -9.84 -12.37 4.43
CA VAL A 351 -9.17 -13.42 5.21
C VAL A 351 -7.71 -13.02 5.45
N GLU A 352 -7.21 -13.31 6.65
CA GLU A 352 -5.81 -13.12 6.99
C GLU A 352 -4.92 -14.10 6.20
N GLY A 353 -3.69 -13.68 5.93
CA GLY A 353 -2.71 -14.50 5.24
C GLY A 353 -1.28 -14.17 5.64
N LEU A 354 -0.35 -15.06 5.28
CA LEU A 354 1.09 -14.90 5.47
C LEU A 354 1.76 -14.77 4.10
N THR A 355 2.41 -13.64 3.86
CA THR A 355 3.19 -13.35 2.65
C THR A 355 4.68 -13.57 2.91
N TYR A 356 5.34 -14.31 2.02
CA TYR A 356 6.78 -14.53 1.97
C TYR A 356 7.29 -13.92 0.67
N ARG A 357 7.90 -12.73 0.75
CA ARG A 357 8.31 -11.95 -0.42
C ARG A 357 9.65 -12.39 -0.95
N ASP A 358 9.81 -12.38 -2.27
CA ASP A 358 11.09 -12.54 -2.98
C ASP A 358 11.89 -13.75 -2.47
N THR A 359 11.20 -14.89 -2.36
CA THR A 359 11.76 -16.15 -1.89
C THR A 359 12.71 -16.71 -2.94
N PRO A 360 13.73 -17.49 -2.53
CA PRO A 360 14.64 -18.15 -3.47
C PRO A 360 14.00 -19.39 -4.14
N CYS A 361 12.68 -19.53 -4.04
CA CYS A 361 11.93 -20.71 -4.44
C CYS A 361 11.52 -20.57 -5.91
N GLY A 362 12.50 -20.77 -6.80
CA GLY A 362 12.29 -20.66 -8.24
C GLY A 362 13.47 -20.07 -8.98
N LEU A 363 13.39 -20.05 -10.32
CA LEU A 363 14.36 -19.37 -11.18
C LEU A 363 14.14 -17.84 -11.21
N TRP A 364 12.95 -17.39 -10.82
CA TRP A 364 12.52 -16.00 -10.80
C TRP A 364 12.29 -15.54 -9.35
N ASN A 365 12.07 -14.24 -9.16
CA ASN A 365 11.65 -13.75 -7.84
C ASN A 365 10.22 -14.22 -7.59
N THR A 366 10.09 -15.15 -6.67
CA THR A 366 8.83 -15.76 -6.30
C THR A 366 8.32 -15.12 -5.01
N THR A 367 7.04 -14.84 -4.91
CA THR A 367 6.39 -14.48 -3.65
C THR A 367 5.26 -15.46 -3.40
N GLU A 368 5.22 -16.03 -2.20
CA GLU A 368 4.18 -16.96 -1.82
C GLU A 368 3.31 -16.34 -0.74
N ILE A 369 2.00 -16.45 -0.93
CA ILE A 369 1.00 -15.96 0.02
C ILE A 369 0.11 -17.13 0.41
N PHE A 370 0.03 -17.39 1.71
CA PHE A 370 -0.78 -18.43 2.28
C PHE A 370 -1.99 -17.83 2.97
N SER A 371 -3.17 -18.42 2.77
CA SER A 371 -4.36 -18.10 3.55
C SER A 371 -5.08 -19.38 3.96
N LEU A 372 -5.72 -19.38 5.12
CA LEU A 372 -6.45 -20.52 5.64
C LEU A 372 -7.90 -20.12 5.84
N LYS A 373 -8.81 -20.83 5.18
CA LYS A 373 -10.26 -20.65 5.35
C LYS A 373 -10.92 -22.01 5.48
N ASP A 374 -11.58 -22.20 6.63
CA ASP A 374 -12.22 -23.44 7.05
C ASP A 374 -11.18 -24.59 7.12
N ASP A 375 -11.30 -25.59 6.24
CA ASP A 375 -10.41 -26.76 6.11
C ASP A 375 -9.47 -26.68 4.89
N LEU A 376 -9.42 -25.55 4.16
CA LEU A 376 -8.56 -25.36 3.00
C LEU A 376 -7.49 -24.29 3.25
N VAL A 377 -6.25 -24.65 2.94
CA VAL A 377 -5.15 -23.70 2.77
C VAL A 377 -5.02 -23.36 1.29
N TYR A 378 -4.94 -22.07 1.01
CA TYR A 378 -4.74 -21.49 -0.31
C TYR A 378 -3.29 -21.06 -0.42
N ILE A 379 -2.65 -21.45 -1.51
CA ILE A 379 -1.26 -21.12 -1.81
C ILE A 379 -1.31 -20.27 -3.08
N ILE A 380 -0.92 -19.00 -2.94
CA ILE A 380 -0.91 -18.04 -4.04
C ILE A 380 0.54 -17.72 -4.35
N THR A 381 1.00 -18.17 -5.51
CA THR A 381 2.37 -17.99 -5.98
C THR A 381 2.40 -16.86 -7.01
N ILE A 382 3.21 -15.84 -6.74
CA ILE A 382 3.47 -14.73 -7.65
C ILE A 382 4.88 -14.86 -8.18
N GLU A 383 5.04 -15.03 -9.50
CA GLU A 383 6.35 -14.98 -10.16
C GLU A 383 6.48 -13.67 -10.95
N THR A 384 7.65 -13.04 -10.86
CA THR A 384 7.95 -11.80 -11.60
C THR A 384 9.41 -11.74 -12.00
N ALA A 385 9.70 -11.10 -13.14
CA ALA A 385 11.07 -10.79 -13.55
C ALA A 385 11.71 -9.66 -12.72
N GLY A 386 10.89 -8.85 -12.04
CA GLY A 386 11.33 -7.80 -11.09
C GLY A 386 11.30 -8.31 -9.65
N THR A 387 11.08 -7.43 -8.68
CA THR A 387 10.80 -7.80 -7.28
C THR A 387 9.31 -7.75 -7.00
N TYR A 388 8.84 -8.37 -5.92
CA TYR A 388 7.45 -8.28 -5.49
C TYR A 388 7.01 -6.83 -5.32
N LYS A 389 7.88 -5.97 -4.80
CA LYS A 389 7.61 -4.54 -4.60
C LYS A 389 7.23 -3.83 -5.90
N ASP A 390 7.74 -4.28 -7.04
CA ASP A 390 7.44 -3.68 -8.35
C ASP A 390 6.02 -4.01 -8.82
N VAL A 391 5.45 -5.14 -8.37
CA VAL A 391 4.13 -5.64 -8.78
C VAL A 391 3.09 -5.65 -7.65
N GLU A 392 3.50 -5.32 -6.42
CA GLU A 392 2.70 -5.43 -5.19
C GLU A 392 1.36 -4.69 -5.30
N SER A 393 1.34 -3.49 -5.88
CA SER A 393 0.10 -2.73 -6.03
C SER A 393 -0.91 -3.43 -6.94
N ALA A 394 -0.45 -3.99 -8.07
CA ALA A 394 -1.31 -4.71 -9.01
C ALA A 394 -1.80 -6.04 -8.42
N VAL A 395 -0.92 -6.78 -7.74
CA VAL A 395 -1.26 -8.02 -7.05
C VAL A 395 -2.29 -7.75 -5.95
N ASN A 396 -2.07 -6.76 -5.09
CA ASN A 396 -3.01 -6.43 -4.00
C ASN A 396 -4.40 -6.06 -4.52
N LYS A 397 -4.49 -5.40 -5.69
CA LYS A 397 -5.78 -5.13 -6.34
C LYS A 397 -6.49 -6.41 -6.80
N LEU A 398 -5.77 -7.46 -7.21
CA LEU A 398 -6.39 -8.77 -7.48
C LEU A 398 -6.82 -9.44 -6.17
N LEU A 399 -5.92 -9.50 -5.19
CA LEU A 399 -6.15 -10.19 -3.92
C LEU A 399 -7.34 -9.63 -3.13
N VAL A 400 -7.58 -8.31 -3.16
CA VAL A 400 -8.73 -7.72 -2.47
C VAL A 400 -10.08 -8.13 -3.06
N THR A 401 -10.10 -8.57 -4.32
CA THR A 401 -11.32 -9.08 -4.98
C THR A 401 -11.58 -10.56 -4.71
N MET A 402 -10.64 -11.24 -4.05
CA MET A 402 -10.79 -12.64 -3.76
C MET A 402 -11.85 -12.84 -2.68
N GLU A 403 -12.84 -13.67 -2.99
CA GLU A 403 -13.91 -14.05 -2.07
C GLU A 403 -13.80 -15.54 -1.80
N PHE A 404 -13.82 -15.90 -0.52
CA PHE A 404 -13.81 -17.29 -0.11
C PHE A 404 -15.22 -17.71 0.24
N ASN A 405 -15.72 -18.69 -0.50
CA ASN A 405 -16.99 -19.32 -0.20
C ASN A 405 -16.79 -20.22 1.01
N SER A 406 -17.60 -20.01 2.05
CA SER A 406 -17.64 -20.95 3.16
C SER A 406 -17.91 -22.34 2.61
N LYS A 407 -17.36 -23.37 3.27
CA LYS A 407 -17.94 -24.72 3.14
C LYS A 407 -19.43 -24.54 3.29
N ALA A 408 -20.22 -24.84 2.23
CA ALA A 408 -21.66 -24.68 2.27
C ALA A 408 -22.07 -25.32 3.58
N GLU A 409 -22.50 -24.51 4.55
CA GLU A 409 -22.94 -25.04 5.83
C GLU A 409 -24.04 -25.98 5.40
N VAL A 410 -23.74 -27.29 5.49
CA VAL A 410 -24.74 -28.32 5.30
C VAL A 410 -25.69 -28.00 6.43
N THR A 411 -26.69 -27.18 6.12
CA THR A 411 -27.67 -26.70 7.07
C THR A 411 -28.50 -27.94 7.29
N SER A 412 -28.01 -28.79 8.20
CA SER A 412 -28.51 -30.12 8.50
C SER A 412 -29.82 -30.06 9.28
N THR A 413 -30.55 -28.96 9.15
CA THR A 413 -31.97 -28.90 9.41
C THR A 413 -32.62 -28.93 8.03
N PRO A 414 -32.90 -30.11 7.45
CA PRO A 414 -33.84 -30.17 6.37
C PRO A 414 -35.12 -29.54 6.92
N THR A 415 -35.43 -28.32 6.50
CA THR A 415 -36.83 -27.90 6.49
C THR A 415 -37.56 -29.06 5.82
N PRO A 416 -38.62 -29.63 6.42
CA PRO A 416 -39.34 -30.76 5.84
C PRO A 416 -40.04 -30.27 4.56
N SER A 417 -39.27 -30.07 3.50
CA SER A 417 -39.76 -30.00 2.14
C SER A 417 -40.35 -31.37 1.91
N ASN A 418 -41.67 -31.44 1.74
CA ASN A 418 -42.38 -32.65 1.41
C ASN A 418 -41.54 -33.43 0.36
N PRO A 419 -41.01 -34.62 0.67
CA PRO A 419 -40.15 -35.35 -0.24
C PRO A 419 -40.91 -35.90 -1.44
N GLU A 420 -42.24 -35.78 -1.45
CA GLU A 420 -43.09 -36.02 -2.60
C GLU A 420 -42.67 -35.19 -3.82
N GLY A 421 -42.51 -35.83 -4.97
CA GLY A 421 -42.10 -35.20 -6.22
C GLY A 421 -40.59 -35.02 -6.40
N LYS A 422 -39.76 -35.33 -5.39
CA LYS A 422 -38.29 -35.28 -5.54
C LYS A 422 -37.79 -36.37 -6.49
N PHE A 423 -36.72 -36.06 -7.21
CA PHE A 423 -36.04 -36.97 -8.13
C PHE A 423 -35.55 -38.24 -7.41
N CYS A 424 -35.76 -39.40 -8.04
CA CYS A 424 -35.24 -40.69 -7.60
C CYS A 424 -34.87 -41.57 -8.81
N GLY A 425 -34.18 -42.68 -8.58
CA GLY A 425 -33.72 -43.58 -9.64
C GLY A 425 -32.58 -42.99 -10.46
N GLY A 426 -32.66 -43.16 -11.78
CA GLY A 426 -31.61 -42.79 -12.73
C GLY A 426 -30.38 -43.71 -12.65
N PHE A 427 -29.38 -43.43 -13.49
CA PHE A 427 -28.07 -44.08 -13.44
C PHE A 427 -27.44 -44.09 -12.03
N ALA A 428 -27.71 -43.06 -11.23
CA ALA A 428 -27.17 -42.90 -9.88
C ALA A 428 -27.94 -43.70 -8.81
N GLY A 429 -29.08 -44.32 -9.14
CA GLY A 429 -29.86 -45.12 -8.20
C GLY A 429 -30.33 -44.34 -6.96
N VAL A 430 -30.72 -43.07 -7.13
CA VAL A 430 -31.08 -42.19 -6.01
C VAL A 430 -32.31 -42.74 -5.28
N ALA A 431 -32.15 -43.13 -4.01
CA ALA A 431 -33.23 -43.67 -3.20
C ALA A 431 -34.15 -42.58 -2.63
N CYS A 432 -35.43 -42.89 -2.50
CA CYS A 432 -36.38 -42.04 -1.79
C CYS A 432 -36.19 -42.12 -0.27
N PRO A 433 -36.53 -41.06 0.49
CA PRO A 433 -36.56 -41.12 1.95
C PRO A 433 -37.53 -42.18 2.48
N ALA A 434 -37.34 -42.60 3.74
CA ALA A 434 -38.21 -43.58 4.38
C ALA A 434 -39.70 -43.17 4.32
N GLY A 435 -40.57 -44.11 3.94
CA GLY A 435 -42.00 -43.88 3.75
C GLY A 435 -42.43 -43.42 2.35
N TYR A 436 -41.49 -43.38 1.39
CA TYR A 436 -41.75 -43.06 -0.01
C TYR A 436 -41.15 -44.13 -0.93
N ASN A 437 -41.82 -44.37 -2.06
CA ASN A 437 -41.38 -45.26 -3.12
C ASN A 437 -41.02 -44.44 -4.36
N CYS A 438 -40.04 -44.91 -5.13
CA CYS A 438 -39.67 -44.27 -6.39
C CYS A 438 -40.61 -44.72 -7.50
N GLN A 439 -41.47 -43.82 -7.98
CA GLN A 439 -42.27 -44.04 -9.18
C GLN A 439 -41.42 -43.70 -10.39
N LEU A 440 -40.85 -44.72 -11.03
CA LEU A 440 -40.04 -44.57 -12.24
C LEU A 440 -40.92 -44.13 -13.42
N ASP A 441 -40.42 -43.21 -14.24
CA ASP A 441 -41.08 -42.72 -15.45
C ASP A 441 -40.93 -43.71 -16.64
N GLY A 442 -40.19 -44.81 -16.47
CA GLY A 442 -39.93 -45.80 -17.51
C GLY A 442 -39.56 -47.20 -16.98
N ASN A 443 -39.62 -48.20 -17.85
CA ASN A 443 -39.31 -49.61 -17.54
C ASN A 443 -37.94 -50.02 -18.13
N TYR A 444 -36.91 -49.27 -17.78
CA TYR A 444 -35.52 -49.55 -18.15
C TYR A 444 -34.61 -49.31 -16.93
N PRO A 445 -33.44 -49.97 -16.85
CA PRO A 445 -32.65 -50.06 -15.60
C PRO A 445 -32.19 -48.71 -15.03
N ASP A 446 -32.07 -47.68 -15.86
CA ASP A 446 -31.62 -46.33 -15.53
C ASP A 446 -32.74 -45.28 -15.63
N ALA A 447 -34.00 -45.70 -15.59
CA ALA A 447 -35.13 -44.77 -15.55
C ALA A 447 -35.05 -43.87 -14.32
N SER A 448 -35.22 -42.56 -14.53
CA SER A 448 -35.50 -41.63 -13.43
C SER A 448 -36.96 -41.69 -13.02
N GLY A 449 -37.27 -41.17 -11.85
CA GLY A 449 -38.62 -41.09 -11.34
C GLY A 449 -38.80 -40.01 -10.30
N LYS A 450 -39.95 -40.07 -9.63
CA LYS A 450 -40.28 -39.20 -8.51
C LYS A 450 -40.68 -39.98 -7.28
N CYS A 451 -40.29 -39.49 -6.11
CA CYS A 451 -40.72 -40.05 -4.84
C CYS A 451 -42.22 -39.80 -4.63
N VAL A 452 -42.97 -40.86 -4.39
CA VAL A 452 -44.39 -40.82 -4.03
C VAL A 452 -44.58 -41.48 -2.67
N LYS A 453 -45.52 -40.97 -1.87
CA LYS A 453 -45.77 -41.49 -0.52
C LYS A 453 -46.35 -42.91 -0.61
N ASN A 454 -45.84 -43.81 0.23
CA ASN A 454 -46.28 -45.21 0.27
C ASN A 454 -47.77 -45.37 0.62
#